data_AF-A0A841KYS4-F1
#
_entry.id   AF-A0A841KYS4-F1
#
_cell.length_a   1.000
_cell.length_b   1.000
_cell.length_c   1.000
_cell.angle_alpha   90.00
_cell.angle_beta   90.00
_cell.angle_gamma   90.00
#
_symmetry.space_group_name_H-M   'P 1'
#
loop_
_entity.id
_entity.type
_entity.pdbx_description
1 polymer ?
#
loop_
_entity_poly.entity_id
_entity_poly.type
_entity_poly.pdbx_seq_one_letter_code
_entity_poly.pdbx_strand_id
1 'polypeptide(L)' 'MANKQQIQQCITDCTATANMLRTATNAIPKASVREMLTLGAGHIEMCIRQCENANMQQ' A
#
# COMPACT_ATOMS: atom_id res chain seq x y z
N MET A 1 -2.25 -7.65 20.50
CA MET A 1 -3.14 -7.57 19.33
C MET A 1 -3.30 -6.10 19.01
N ALA A 2 -3.14 -5.69 17.75
CA ALA A 2 -3.47 -4.31 17.37
C ALA A 2 -4.98 -4.10 17.59
N ASN A 3 -5.37 -2.94 18.13
CA ASN A 3 -6.76 -2.52 18.22
C ASN A 3 -7.27 -2.13 16.81
N LYS A 4 -8.54 -2.39 16.50
CA LYS A 4 -9.29 -1.90 15.32
C LYS A 4 -8.87 -0.50 14.82
N GLN A 5 -8.69 0.48 15.71
CA GLN A 5 -8.20 1.82 15.34
C GLN A 5 -6.78 1.82 14.75
N GLN A 6 -5.87 1.03 15.32
CA GLN A 6 -4.51 0.90 14.81
C GLN A 6 -4.49 0.19 13.45
N ILE A 7 -5.39 -0.78 13.24
CA ILE A 7 -5.54 -1.46 11.96
C ILE A 7 -6.11 -0.51 10.89
N GLN A 8 -7.10 0.32 11.25
CA GLN A 8 -7.64 1.34 10.35
C GLN A 8 -6.59 2.40 9.98
N GLN A 9 -5.72 2.77 10.92
CA GLN A 9 -4.58 3.64 10.67
C GLN A 9 -3.60 2.99 9.68
N CYS A 10 -3.25 1.70 9.86
CA CYS A 10 -2.43 0.93 8.91
C CYS A 10 -3.02 1.01 7.49
N ILE A 11 -4.31 0.72 7.34
CA ILE A 11 -5.00 0.74 6.03
C ILE A 11 -4.87 2.12 5.38
N THR A 12 -5.09 3.18 6.16
CA THR A 12 -5.03 4.57 5.68
C THR A 12 -3.62 4.94 5.22
N ASP A 13 -2.61 4.67 6.04
CA ASP A 13 -1.21 5.01 5.77
C ASP A 13 -0.66 4.22 4.58
N CYS A 14 -0.99 2.92 4.48
CA CYS A 14 -0.62 2.09 3.35
C CYS A 14 -1.32 2.54 2.06
N THR A 15 -2.61 2.91 2.12
CA THR A 15 -3.34 3.43 0.96
C THR A 15 -2.74 4.74 0.46
N ALA A 16 -2.41 5.66 1.37
CA ALA A 16 -1.73 6.92 1.02
C ALA A 16 -0.37 6.65 0.37
N THR A 17 0.41 5.72 0.93
CA THR A 17 1.73 5.35 0.40
C THR A 17 1.63 4.70 -0.98
N ALA A 18 0.70 3.77 -1.19
CA ALA A 18 0.47 3.13 -2.49
C ALA A 18 0.12 4.18 -3.57
N ASN A 19 -0.75 5.13 -3.23
CA ASN A 19 -1.13 6.22 -4.13
C ASN A 19 0.03 7.17 -4.45
N MET A 20 0.86 7.51 -3.45
CA MET A 20 2.08 8.29 -3.67
C MET A 20 3.05 7.54 -4.58
N LEU A 21 3.28 6.24 -4.32
CA LEU A 21 4.17 5.42 -5.12
C LEU A 21 3.69 5.34 -6.57
N ARG A 22 2.39 5.12 -6.79
CA ARG A 22 1.78 5.07 -8.13
C ARG A 22 1.93 6.39 -8.88
N THR A 23 1.74 7.51 -8.19
CA THR A 23 1.91 8.85 -8.75
C THR A 23 3.37 9.11 -9.14
N ALA A 24 4.31 8.80 -8.24
CA ALA A 24 5.73 8.92 -8.51
C ALA A 24 6.15 8.01 -9.68
N THR A 25 5.66 6.77 -9.71
CA THR A 25 5.90 5.78 -10.77
C THR A 25 5.51 6.31 -12.15
N ASN A 26 4.36 6.98 -12.27
CA ASN A 26 3.90 7.55 -13.54
C ASN A 26 4.78 8.71 -14.04
N ALA A 27 5.48 9.39 -13.13
CA ALA A 27 6.41 10.47 -13.48
C ALA A 27 7.80 9.96 -13.89
N ILE A 28 8.08 8.65 -13.75
CA ILE A 28 9.39 8.06 -14.09
C ILE A 28 9.47 7.77 -15.60
N PRO A 29 10.41 8.39 -16.33
CA PRO A 29 10.58 8.15 -17.77
C PRO A 29 11.22 6.79 -18.08
N LYS A 30 12.02 6.24 -17.15
CA LYS A 30 12.73 4.97 -17.33
C LYS A 30 11.83 3.78 -17.04
N ALA A 31 11.49 3.01 -18.07
CA ALA A 31 10.56 1.87 -17.97
C ALA A 31 10.94 0.83 -16.90
N SER A 32 12.22 0.50 -16.76
CA SER A 32 12.69 -0.48 -15.75
C SER A 32 12.47 -0.02 -14.31
N VAL A 33 12.60 1.28 -14.05
CA VAL A 33 12.37 1.86 -12.71
C VAL A 33 10.87 1.95 -12.46
N ARG A 34 10.08 2.28 -13.48
CA ARG A 34 8.62 2.27 -13.42
C ARG A 34 8.07 0.87 -13.09
N GLU A 35 8.63 -0.16 -13.69
CA GLU A 35 8.25 -1.56 -13.43
C GLU A 35 8.57 -1.96 -11.99
N MET A 36 9.78 -1.67 -11.49
CA MET A 36 10.15 -1.94 -10.10
C MET A 36 9.24 -1.22 -9.09
N LEU A 37 8.90 0.05 -9.33
CA LEU A 37 8.01 0.80 -8.45
C LEU A 37 6.56 0.30 -8.53
N THR A 38 6.11 -0.17 -9.69
CA THR A 38 4.80 -0.80 -9.85
C THR A 38 4.71 -2.09 -9.02
N LEU A 39 5.75 -2.92 -9.05
CA LEU A 39 5.85 -4.11 -8.19
C LEU A 39 5.82 -3.73 -6.71
N GLY A 40 6.59 -2.70 -6.31
CA GLY A 40 6.59 -2.17 -4.95
C GLY A 40 5.21 -1.68 -4.49
N ALA A 41 4.47 -0.98 -5.36
CA ALA A 41 3.10 -0.54 -5.08
C ALA A 41 2.17 -1.75 -4.86
N GLY A 42 2.29 -2.80 -5.67
CA GLY A 42 1.54 -4.05 -5.48
C GLY A 42 1.81 -4.74 -4.14
N HIS A 43 3.04 -4.67 -3.63
CA HIS A 43 3.36 -5.17 -2.29
C HIS A 43 2.65 -4.37 -1.18
N ILE A 44 2.54 -3.05 -1.33
CA ILE A 44 1.80 -2.21 -0.38
C ILE A 44 0.30 -2.54 -0.43
N GLU A 45 -0.27 -2.78 -1.61
CA GLU A 45 -1.66 -3.24 -1.74
C GLU A 45 -1.91 -4.59 -1.05
N MET A 46 -0.94 -5.51 -1.12
CA MET A 46 -1.03 -6.78 -0.39
C MET A 46 -0.98 -6.57 1.13
N CYS A 47 -0.24 -5.57 1.62
CA CYS A 47 -0.24 -5.18 3.03
C CYS A 47 -1.61 -4.62 3.47
N ILE A 48 -2.22 -3.77 2.65
CA ILE A 48 -3.57 -3.22 2.90
C ILE A 48 -4.58 -4.36 3.09
N ARG A 49 -4.60 -5.32 2.17
CA ARG A 49 -5.54 -6.46 2.23
C ARG A 49 -5.36 -7.30 3.49
N GLN A 50 -4.12 -7.45 3.98
CA GLN A 50 -3.85 -8.14 5.23
C GLN A 50 -4.36 -7.35 6.44
N CYS A 51 -4.14 -6.02 6.46
CA CYS A 51 -4.70 -5.16 7.51
C CYS A 51 -6.24 -5.18 7.45
N GLU A 52 -6.88 -5.14 6.27
CA GLU A 52 -8.34 -5.26 6.13
C GLU A 52 -8.87 -6.59 6.65
N ASN A 53 -8.22 -7.70 6.31
CA ASN A 53 -8.63 -9.02 6.80
C ASN A 53 -8.49 -9.12 8.33
N ALA A 54 -7.41 -8.59 8.91
CA ALA A 54 -7.24 -8.52 10.35
C ALA A 54 -8.29 -7.63 11.03
N ASN A 55 -8.73 -6.55 10.36
CA ASN A 55 -9.79 -5.66 10.84
C ASN A 55 -11.17 -6.32 10.88
N MET A 56 -11.45 -7.22 9.92
CA MET A 56 -12.72 -7.96 9.83
C MET A 56 -12.82 -9.13 10.81
N GLN A 57 -11.68 -9.62 11.31
CA GLN A 57 -11.60 -10.72 12.28
C GLN A 57 -11.65 -10.25 13.74
N GLN A 58 -11.76 -8.94 14.00
CA GLN A 58 -11.96 -8.33 15.33
C GLN A 58 -13.41 -7.90 15.56
#